data_AF-A0A524GHZ2-F1
#
_entry.id   AF-A0A524GHZ2-F1
#
_cell.length_a   1.000
_cell.length_b   1.000
_cell.length_c   1.000
_cell.angle_alpha   90.00
_cell.angle_beta   90.00
_cell.angle_gamma   90.00
#
_symmetry.space_group_name_H-M   'P 1'
#
loop_
_entity.id
_entity.type
_entity.pdbx_description
1 polymer ?
#
loop_
_entity_poly.entity_id
_entity_poly.type
_entity_poly.pdbx_seq_one_letter_code
_entity_poly.pdbx_strand_id
1 'polypeptide(L)'
;VATDAPLLPVQLKRIARRAALGLARTGSVADNGSGDIFIAFSTADQSLGANDRLLTHRSVPNDELGALFAATVRATEEAIVNAMVAARDMTGDQGHSAKAVPNQELIEVMSRSGR
;
A
#
# COMPACT_ATOMS: atom_id res chain seq x y z
N VAL A 1 -3.29 -1.99 -3.96
CA VAL A 1 -2.11 -1.72 -4.82
C VAL A 1 -2.54 -1.76 -6.28
N ALA A 2 -2.31 -0.68 -7.01
CA ALA A 2 -2.56 -0.60 -8.44
C ALA A 2 -1.23 -0.47 -9.18
N THR A 3 -1.10 -1.08 -10.35
CA THR A 3 0.08 -0.93 -11.22
C THR A 3 -0.31 -1.13 -12.68
N ASP A 4 0.40 -0.50 -13.58
CA ASP A 4 0.33 -0.70 -15.03
C ASP A 4 1.34 -1.74 -15.54
N ALA A 5 2.13 -2.36 -14.65
CA ALA A 5 3.01 -3.46 -15.01
C ALA A 5 2.19 -4.70 -15.44
N PRO A 6 2.55 -5.38 -16.54
CA PRO A 6 1.86 -6.60 -16.96
C PRO A 6 2.16 -7.74 -15.99
N LEU A 7 1.14 -8.17 -15.24
CA LEU A 7 1.29 -9.16 -14.17
C LEU A 7 0.18 -10.19 -14.21
N LEU A 8 0.55 -11.45 -14.01
CA LEU A 8 -0.40 -12.54 -13.85
C LEU A 8 -1.02 -12.52 -12.44
N PRO A 9 -2.19 -13.15 -12.22
CA PRO A 9 -2.83 -13.24 -10.90
C PRO A 9 -1.90 -13.77 -9.81
N VAL A 10 -1.02 -14.73 -10.13
CA VAL A 10 -0.05 -15.30 -9.18
C VAL A 10 1.01 -14.29 -8.75
N GLN A 11 1.39 -13.38 -9.64
CA GLN A 11 2.35 -12.31 -9.36
C GLN A 11 1.69 -11.18 -8.58
N LEU A 12 0.43 -10.83 -8.90
CA LEU A 12 -0.36 -9.88 -8.13
C LEU A 12 -0.54 -10.33 -6.67
N LYS A 13 -0.74 -11.63 -6.42
CA LYS A 13 -0.75 -12.18 -5.05
C LYS A 13 0.57 -11.96 -4.31
N ARG A 14 1.71 -12.02 -5.02
CA ARG A 14 3.04 -11.71 -4.46
C ARG A 14 3.19 -10.22 -4.17
N ILE A 15 2.70 -9.36 -5.05
CA ILE A 15 2.66 -7.90 -4.86
C ILE A 15 1.82 -7.53 -3.64
N ALA A 16 0.59 -8.04 -3.52
CA ALA A 16 -0.30 -7.76 -2.40
C ALA A 16 0.36 -8.09 -1.04
N ARG A 17 1.11 -9.19 -0.95
CA ARG A 17 1.85 -9.56 0.27
C ARG A 17 2.95 -8.57 0.66
N ARG A 18 3.43 -7.72 -0.25
CA ARG A 18 4.47 -6.72 0.07
C ARG A 18 3.91 -5.49 0.76
N ALA A 19 2.61 -5.21 0.62
CA ALA A 19 1.96 -4.14 1.38
C ALA A 19 2.10 -4.35 2.90
N ALA A 20 2.05 -5.61 3.36
CA ALA A 20 2.28 -5.95 4.77
C ALA A 20 3.66 -5.50 5.30
N LEU A 21 4.70 -5.52 4.46
CA LEU A 21 6.04 -5.03 4.86
C LEU A 21 6.08 -3.51 4.96
N GLY A 22 5.32 -2.79 4.13
CA GLY A 22 5.17 -1.34 4.26
C GLY A 22 4.44 -0.96 5.56
N LEU A 23 3.35 -1.68 5.86
CA LEU A 23 2.62 -1.55 7.13
C LEU A 23 3.51 -1.85 8.35
N ALA A 24 4.35 -2.89 8.29
CA ALA A 24 5.27 -3.19 9.39
C ALA A 24 6.29 -2.07 9.65
N ARG A 25 6.73 -1.35 8.60
CA ARG A 25 7.67 -0.22 8.74
C ARG A 25 7.07 0.99 9.45
N THR A 26 5.74 1.08 9.53
CA THR A 26 5.04 2.11 10.30
C THR A 26 4.74 1.67 11.74
N GLY A 27 5.28 0.53 12.19
CA GLY A 27 5.21 0.08 13.58
C GLY A 27 4.07 -0.90 13.89
N SER A 28 3.29 -1.33 12.89
CA SER A 28 2.24 -2.34 13.10
C SER A 28 2.84 -3.74 13.28
N VAL A 29 2.22 -4.51 14.18
CA VAL A 29 2.49 -5.95 14.39
C VAL A 29 1.33 -6.85 13.96
N ALA A 30 0.31 -6.29 13.29
CA ALA A 30 -0.92 -6.98 12.91
C ALA A 30 -1.58 -7.67 14.12
N ASP A 31 -1.94 -6.87 15.13
CA ASP A 31 -2.54 -7.36 16.38
C ASP A 31 -3.86 -8.10 16.13
N ASN A 32 -4.29 -8.95 17.06
CA ASN A 32 -5.40 -9.90 16.88
C ASN A 32 -6.73 -9.23 16.49
N GLY A 33 -6.96 -7.98 16.94
CA GLY A 33 -8.15 -7.21 16.57
C GLY A 33 -8.07 -6.49 15.22
N SER A 34 -6.91 -6.50 14.55
CA SER A 34 -6.64 -5.77 13.32
C SER A 34 -7.07 -6.56 12.08
N GLY A 35 -7.88 -5.95 11.22
CA GLY A 35 -8.34 -6.53 9.96
C GLY A 35 -7.46 -6.17 8.77
N ASP A 36 -6.21 -6.62 8.74
CA ASP A 36 -5.24 -6.25 7.70
C ASP A 36 -5.40 -7.07 6.41
N ILE A 37 -6.07 -6.49 5.40
CA ILE A 37 -6.36 -7.12 4.10
C ILE A 37 -5.72 -6.31 2.96
N PHE A 38 -5.05 -7.02 2.05
CA PHE A 38 -4.37 -6.40 0.90
C PHE A 38 -4.88 -6.94 -0.42
N ILE A 39 -5.19 -6.03 -1.34
CA ILE A 39 -5.55 -6.34 -2.73
C ILE A 39 -4.55 -5.69 -3.69
N ALA A 40 -4.19 -6.40 -4.76
CA ALA A 40 -3.40 -5.88 -5.85
C ALA A 40 -4.04 -6.20 -7.20
N PHE A 41 -4.04 -5.24 -8.11
CA PHE A 41 -4.50 -5.42 -9.49
C PHE A 41 -3.56 -4.73 -10.48
N SER A 42 -3.59 -5.21 -11.72
CA SER A 42 -2.88 -4.61 -12.84
C SER A 42 -3.88 -4.04 -13.86
N THR A 43 -3.55 -2.89 -14.43
CA THR A 43 -4.30 -2.27 -15.54
C THR A 43 -3.70 -2.58 -16.92
N ALA A 44 -2.64 -3.38 -16.98
CA ALA A 44 -1.89 -3.65 -18.22
C ALA A 44 -2.67 -4.48 -19.25
N ASP A 45 -3.57 -5.33 -18.76
CA ASP A 45 -4.33 -6.23 -19.62
C ASP A 45 -5.68 -5.62 -19.99
N GLN A 46 -5.78 -5.18 -21.24
CA GLN A 46 -7.01 -4.61 -21.81
C GLN A 46 -7.83 -5.66 -22.58
N SER A 47 -7.40 -6.94 -22.59
CA SER A 47 -8.13 -8.03 -23.26
C SER A 47 -9.33 -8.55 -22.47
N LEU A 48 -9.53 -8.06 -21.24
CA LEU A 48 -10.68 -8.39 -20.40
C LEU A 48 -11.97 -7.92 -21.08
N GLY A 49 -12.73 -8.87 -21.64
CA GLY A 49 -13.95 -8.62 -22.41
C GLY A 49 -13.86 -9.01 -23.89
N ALA A 50 -12.70 -9.46 -24.36
CA ALA A 50 -12.58 -10.06 -25.70
C ALA A 50 -13.30 -11.41 -25.77
N ASN A 51 -14.07 -11.62 -26.85
CA ASN A 51 -14.79 -12.89 -27.11
C ASN A 51 -13.91 -13.94 -27.81
N ASP A 52 -12.59 -13.79 -27.73
CA ASP A 52 -11.65 -14.70 -28.38
C ASP A 52 -11.57 -16.03 -27.62
N ARG A 53 -11.49 -17.13 -28.36
CA ARG A 53 -11.39 -18.49 -27.79
C ARG A 53 -10.06 -18.74 -27.06
N LEU A 54 -9.02 -17.96 -27.38
CA LEU A 54 -7.69 -18.05 -26.80
C LEU A 54 -7.18 -16.64 -26.53
N LEU A 55 -6.69 -16.40 -25.32
CA LEU A 55 -6.08 -15.14 -24.91
C LEU A 55 -4.57 -15.31 -24.74
N THR A 56 -3.82 -14.30 -25.14
CA THR A 56 -2.37 -14.23 -24.90
C THR A 56 -2.09 -13.15 -23.88
N HIS A 57 -1.47 -13.53 -22.76
CA HIS A 57 -1.07 -12.60 -21.72
C HIS A 57 0.44 -12.39 -21.74
N ARG A 58 0.86 -11.14 -21.53
CA ARG A 58 2.26 -10.80 -21.28
C ARG A 58 2.44 -10.61 -19.78
N SER A 59 3.64 -10.91 -19.29
CA SER A 59 3.97 -10.70 -17.88
C SER A 59 5.43 -10.36 -17.71
N VAL A 60 5.73 -9.51 -16.72
CA VAL A 60 7.10 -9.27 -16.25
C VAL A 60 7.70 -10.61 -15.79
N PRO A 61 8.97 -10.93 -16.15
CA PRO A 61 9.65 -12.11 -15.64
C PRO A 61 9.72 -12.12 -14.12
N ASN A 62 9.64 -13.30 -13.50
CA ASN A 62 9.61 -13.41 -12.04
C ASN A 62 10.85 -12.82 -11.35
N ASP A 63 12.01 -12.88 -12.00
CA ASP A 63 13.29 -12.40 -11.48
C ASP A 63 13.39 -10.87 -11.51
N GLU A 64 12.55 -10.20 -12.30
CA GLU A 64 12.50 -8.73 -12.41
C GLU A 64 11.46 -8.09 -11.46
N LEU A 65 10.70 -8.89 -10.71
CA LEU A 65 9.68 -8.36 -9.79
C LEU A 65 10.25 -7.62 -8.57
N GLY A 66 11.57 -7.69 -8.34
CA GLY A 66 12.23 -7.06 -7.19
C GLY A 66 11.93 -5.57 -7.07
N ALA A 67 11.99 -4.84 -8.19
CA ALA A 67 11.69 -3.41 -8.22
C ALA A 67 10.23 -3.12 -7.84
N LEU A 68 9.28 -3.90 -8.34
CA LEU A 68 7.85 -3.76 -8.01
C LEU A 68 7.55 -4.11 -6.55
N PHE A 69 8.27 -5.07 -5.97
CA PHE A 69 8.18 -5.36 -4.54
C PHE A 69 8.65 -4.18 -3.70
N ALA A 70 9.85 -3.65 -3.98
CA ALA A 70 10.38 -2.49 -3.25
C ALA A 70 9.47 -1.26 -3.38
N ALA A 71 8.96 -0.99 -4.59
CA ALA A 71 8.02 0.08 -4.84
C ALA A 71 6.72 -0.10 -4.04
N THR A 72 6.18 -1.31 -3.99
CA THR A 72 4.96 -1.60 -3.20
C THR A 72 5.15 -1.34 -1.71
N VAL A 73 6.31 -1.74 -1.15
CA VAL A 73 6.64 -1.49 0.26
C VAL A 73 6.69 0.01 0.53
N ARG A 74 7.47 0.77 -0.25
CA ARG A 74 7.64 2.21 -0.08
C ARG A 74 6.33 2.97 -0.25
N ALA A 75 5.56 2.65 -1.29
CA ALA A 75 4.27 3.30 -1.54
C ALA A 75 3.27 3.03 -0.42
N THR A 76 3.29 1.84 0.19
CA THR A 76 2.40 1.52 1.32
C THR A 76 2.81 2.25 2.59
N GLU A 77 4.11 2.24 2.91
CA GLU A 77 4.68 2.99 4.05
C GLU A 77 4.32 4.48 3.96
N GLU A 78 4.60 5.11 2.81
CA GLU A 78 4.35 6.53 2.60
C GLU A 78 2.85 6.87 2.57
N ALA A 79 2.00 6.01 2.00
CA ALA A 79 0.55 6.22 2.01
C ALA A 79 -0.04 6.26 3.43
N ILE A 80 0.45 5.42 4.33
CA ILE A 80 0.03 5.43 5.74
C ILE A 80 0.47 6.73 6.42
N VAL A 81 1.73 7.15 6.21
CA VAL A 81 2.24 8.42 6.74
C VAL A 81 1.44 9.61 6.21
N ASN A 82 1.15 9.63 4.91
CA ASN A 82 0.35 10.68 4.28
C ASN A 82 -1.07 10.75 4.85
N ALA A 83 -1.69 9.60 5.15
CA ALA A 83 -3.00 9.59 5.79
C ALA A 83 -2.98 10.25 7.17
N MET A 84 -1.93 10.03 7.98
CA MET A 84 -1.77 10.64 9.30
C MET A 84 -1.51 12.15 9.21
N VAL A 85 -0.64 12.57 8.28
CA VAL A 85 -0.27 13.99 8.08
C VAL A 85 -1.43 14.81 7.50
N ALA A 86 -2.24 14.20 6.63
CA ALA A 86 -3.40 14.86 6.01
C ALA A 86 -4.67 14.82 6.89
N ALA A 87 -4.65 14.05 7.99
CA ALA A 87 -5.77 13.94 8.90
C ALA A 87 -6.11 15.30 9.54
N ARG A 88 -7.37 15.44 9.97
CA ARG A 88 -7.88 16.60 10.71
C ARG A 88 -8.54 16.12 11.99
N ASP A 89 -8.54 16.98 13.00
CA ASP A 89 -9.28 16.74 14.25
C ASP A 89 -10.74 16.38 13.94
N MET A 90 -11.25 15.35 14.61
CA MET A 90 -12.60 14.87 14.43
C MET A 90 -13.23 14.51 15.78
N THR A 91 -14.49 14.89 15.96
CA THR A 91 -15.37 14.34 17.01
C THR A 91 -16.44 13.50 16.32
N GLY A 92 -16.54 12.24 16.72
CA GLY A 92 -17.49 11.26 16.21
C GLY A 92 -18.64 10.99 17.20
N ASP A 93 -19.22 9.80 17.08
CA ASP A 93 -20.35 9.38 17.91
C ASP A 93 -20.01 9.26 19.40
N GLN A 94 -21.01 9.49 20.26
CA GLN A 94 -20.90 9.41 21.72
C GLN A 94 -19.80 10.30 22.33
N GLY A 95 -19.41 11.38 21.64
CA GLY A 95 -18.39 12.33 22.12
C GLY A 95 -16.95 11.83 21.96
N HIS A 96 -16.73 10.67 21.33
CA HIS A 96 -15.38 10.20 21.02
C HIS A 96 -14.68 11.18 20.09
N SER A 97 -13.44 11.54 20.39
CA SER A 97 -12.66 12.49 19.59
C SER A 97 -11.29 11.93 19.27
N ALA A 98 -10.82 12.17 18.05
CA ALA A 98 -9.48 11.83 17.57
C ALA A 98 -8.79 13.10 17.06
N LYS A 99 -7.57 13.35 17.53
CA LYS A 99 -6.75 14.49 17.12
C LYS A 99 -5.87 14.10 15.94
N ALA A 100 -5.67 15.03 15.00
CA ALA A 100 -4.66 14.88 13.97
C ALA A 100 -3.25 14.93 14.59
N VAL A 101 -2.26 14.40 13.86
CA VAL A 101 -0.86 14.52 14.28
C VAL A 101 -0.46 16.00 14.26
N PRO A 102 0.18 16.51 15.32
CA PRO A 102 0.68 17.89 15.32
C PRO A 102 1.91 17.99 14.40
N ASN A 103 1.68 18.44 13.16
CA ASN A 103 2.71 18.47 12.11
C ASN A 103 4.00 19.22 12.52
N GLN A 104 3.87 20.32 13.28
CA GLN A 104 5.03 21.08 13.73
C GLN A 104 5.89 20.29 14.73
N GLU A 105 5.26 19.65 15.72
CA GLU A 105 5.96 18.82 16.70
C GLU A 105 6.59 17.59 16.02
N LEU A 106 5.91 17.01 15.03
CA LEU A 106 6.45 15.92 14.22
C LEU A 106 7.77 16.34 13.54
N ILE A 107 7.81 17.51 12.90
CA ILE A 107 9.02 18.04 12.25
C ILE A 107 10.15 18.23 13.27
N GLU A 108 9.83 18.74 14.46
CA GLU A 108 10.81 18.93 15.54
C GLU A 108 11.37 17.60 16.08
N VAL A 109 10.52 16.57 16.20
CA VAL A 109 10.97 15.22 16.58
C VAL A 109 11.88 14.62 15.50
N MET A 110 11.52 14.76 14.24
CA MET A 110 12.32 14.25 13.11
C MET A 110 13.69 14.93 13.05
N SER A 111 13.72 16.27 13.18
CA SER A 111 14.96 17.07 13.19
C SER A 111 15.89 16.66 14.33
N ARG A 112 15.35 16.47 15.54
CA ARG A 112 16.11 15.97 16.71
C ARG A 112 16.67 14.56 16.52
N SER A 113 16.04 13.78 15.64
CA SER A 113 16.44 12.41 15.30
C SER A 113 17.42 12.34 14.12
N GLY A 114 17.90 13.48 13.60
CA GLY A 114 18.83 13.54 12.48
C GLY A 114 18.20 13.16 11.14
N ARG A 115 16.88 13.36 10.99
CA ARG A 115 16.13 13.15 9.75
C ARG A 115 15.57 14.46 9.22
#